data_AF-A0A534SND9-F1
#
_entry.id   AF-A0A534SND9-F1
#
_cell.length_a   1.000
_cell.length_b   1.000
_cell.length_c   1.000
_cell.angle_alpha   90.00
_cell.angle_beta   90.00
_cell.angle_gamma   90.00
#
_symmetry.space_group_name_H-M   'P 1'
#
loop_
_entity.id
_entity.type
_entity.pdbx_description
1 polymer ?
#
loop_
_entity_poly.entity_id
_entity_poly.type
_entity_poly.pdbx_seq_one_letter_code
_entity_poly.pdbx_strand_id
1 'polypeptide(L)'
;MPFPCGWFHLSLTRDPAFVDNGLHLLLEVIVRTARELGLAGATVWRGIEGYGAASRIHTAKILRLSENPPVIIEIVDSDEKIRAALPRLDALLEEAGCGGLITLERAEIIRYTHGAS
;
A
#
# COMPACT_ATOMS: atom_id res chain seq x y z
N MET A 1 -8.28 22.15 17.57
CA MET A 1 -6.87 22.45 17.23
C MET A 1 -6.78 22.47 15.72
N PRO A 2 -6.35 23.56 15.06
CA PRO A 2 -6.22 23.56 13.60
C PRO A 2 -5.05 22.66 13.22
N PHE A 3 -5.28 21.82 12.23
CA PHE A 3 -4.56 20.58 11.95
C PHE A 3 -3.04 20.77 11.80
N PRO A 4 -2.20 20.02 12.54
CA PRO A 4 -0.76 20.06 12.30
C PRO A 4 -0.43 19.35 10.98
N CYS A 5 0.18 20.14 10.10
CA CYS A 5 1.04 19.83 8.96
C CYS A 5 1.12 18.37 8.45
N GLY A 6 0.66 18.18 7.21
CA GLY A 6 1.13 17.15 6.29
C GLY A 6 0.59 15.76 6.60
N TRP A 7 -0.52 15.41 5.99
CA TRP A 7 -0.91 14.01 5.88
C TRP A 7 -0.13 13.40 4.74
N PHE A 8 0.26 12.14 4.87
CA PHE A 8 1.03 11.51 3.81
C PHE A 8 0.32 10.31 3.23
N HIS A 9 0.24 10.31 1.91
CA HIS A 9 -0.20 9.18 1.11
C HIS A 9 0.98 8.25 0.88
N LEU A 10 0.86 7.05 1.42
CA LEU A 10 1.76 5.94 1.13
C LEU A 10 1.17 5.13 -0.02
N SER A 11 1.88 4.90 -1.12
CA SER A 11 1.48 3.90 -2.12
C SER A 11 2.51 2.77 -2.15
N LEU A 12 2.04 1.53 -2.10
CA LEU A 12 2.89 0.34 -2.17
C LEU A 12 2.50 -0.52 -3.36
N THR A 13 3.37 -0.60 -4.37
CA THR A 13 3.15 -1.40 -5.59
C THR A 13 4.10 -2.58 -5.62
N ARG A 14 3.62 -3.82 -5.74
CA ARG A 14 4.45 -5.02 -5.87
C ARG A 14 4.96 -5.23 -7.30
N ASP A 15 6.20 -5.70 -7.46
CA ASP A 15 6.67 -6.24 -8.74
C ASP A 15 6.04 -7.63 -9.00
N PRO A 16 5.27 -7.80 -10.08
CA PRO A 16 4.58 -9.03 -10.42
C PRO A 16 5.50 -10.17 -10.89
N ALA A 17 6.83 -9.97 -11.00
CA ALA A 17 7.80 -11.03 -11.31
C ALA A 17 7.84 -12.16 -10.26
N PHE A 18 7.29 -11.93 -9.07
CA PHE A 18 7.12 -12.95 -8.04
C PHE A 18 5.73 -13.61 -8.18
N VAL A 19 5.70 -14.88 -8.62
CA VAL A 19 4.48 -15.72 -8.68
C VAL A 19 4.29 -16.43 -7.33
N ASP A 20 3.03 -16.66 -6.99
CA ASP A 20 2.53 -16.69 -5.63
C ASP A 20 2.34 -18.08 -5.02
N ASN A 21 2.28 -18.08 -3.68
CA ASN A 21 1.22 -18.78 -2.94
C ASN A 21 0.71 -17.96 -1.71
N GLY A 22 1.06 -16.67 -1.54
CA GLY A 22 0.76 -15.83 -0.37
C GLY A 22 0.34 -14.36 -0.61
N LEU A 23 -0.15 -13.94 -1.78
CA LEU A 23 -0.55 -12.56 -2.11
C LEU A 23 -1.63 -12.04 -1.17
N HIS A 24 -2.56 -12.90 -0.78
CA HIS A 24 -3.61 -12.52 0.16
C HIS A 24 -3.02 -12.17 1.52
N LEU A 25 -1.95 -12.87 1.92
CA LEU A 25 -1.35 -12.74 3.24
C LEU A 25 -0.59 -11.43 3.39
N LEU A 26 0.17 -10.98 2.39
CA LEU A 26 0.98 -9.76 2.54
C LEU A 26 0.11 -8.50 2.66
N LEU A 27 -0.94 -8.37 1.84
CA LEU A 27 -1.84 -7.22 1.89
C LEU A 27 -2.57 -7.16 3.22
N GLU A 28 -3.08 -8.30 3.68
CA GLU A 28 -3.75 -8.42 4.98
C GLU A 28 -2.79 -8.10 6.12
N VAL A 29 -1.55 -8.59 6.06
CA VAL A 29 -0.50 -8.29 7.05
C VAL A 29 -0.20 -6.79 7.08
N ILE A 30 -0.03 -6.13 5.93
CA ILE A 30 0.23 -4.68 5.89
C ILE A 30 -0.94 -3.89 6.48
N VAL A 31 -2.18 -4.22 6.11
CA VAL A 31 -3.37 -3.54 6.67
C VAL A 31 -3.50 -3.79 8.18
N ARG A 32 -3.26 -5.02 8.63
CA ARG A 32 -3.25 -5.35 10.06
C ARG A 32 -2.15 -4.61 10.81
N THR A 33 -0.94 -4.57 10.27
CA THR A 33 0.18 -3.85 10.87
C THR A 33 -0.10 -2.35 10.92
N ALA A 34 -0.67 -1.75 9.87
CA ALA A 34 -1.10 -0.35 9.88
C ALA A 34 -2.09 -0.07 11.03
N ARG A 35 -3.07 -0.97 11.25
CA ARG A 35 -4.00 -0.90 12.37
C ARG A 35 -3.31 -1.06 13.73
N GLU A 36 -2.40 -2.02 13.86
CA GLU A 36 -1.63 -2.29 15.08
C GLU A 36 -0.71 -1.12 15.46
N LEU A 37 -0.18 -0.40 14.46
CA LEU A 37 0.61 0.82 14.64
C LEU A 37 -0.24 2.07 14.94
N GLY A 38 -1.57 1.94 15.01
CA GLY A 38 -2.47 3.06 15.36
C GLY A 38 -2.60 4.11 14.26
N LEU A 39 -2.44 3.72 13.00
CA LEU A 39 -2.70 4.59 11.85
C LEU A 39 -4.20 4.81 11.67
N ALA A 40 -4.57 5.98 11.17
CA ALA A 40 -5.95 6.45 11.05
C ALA A 40 -6.81 5.54 10.15
N GLY A 41 -6.21 4.97 9.11
CA GLY A 41 -6.86 4.01 8.22
C GLY A 41 -5.94 3.57 7.09
N ALA A 42 -6.34 2.50 6.41
CA ALA A 42 -5.68 1.99 5.21
C ALA A 42 -6.75 1.54 4.20
N THR A 43 -6.55 1.83 2.93
CA THR A 43 -7.41 1.43 1.82
C THR A 43 -6.60 0.61 0.82
N VAL A 44 -7.17 -0.48 0.32
CA VAL A 44 -6.50 -1.32 -0.68
C VAL A 44 -7.21 -1.17 -2.02
N TRP A 45 -6.44 -0.82 -3.05
CA TRP A 45 -6.89 -0.69 -4.44
C TRP A 45 -6.34 -1.84 -5.26
N ARG A 46 -7.19 -2.43 -6.11
CA ARG A 46 -6.78 -3.46 -7.08
C ARG A 46 -6.91 -2.87 -8.48
N GLY A 47 -5.77 -2.74 -9.17
CA GLY A 47 -5.74 -2.31 -10.56
C GLY A 47 -6.07 -3.45 -11.53
N ILE A 48 -6.35 -3.09 -12.77
CA ILE A 48 -6.65 -4.03 -13.85
C ILE A 48 -5.35 -4.49 -14.51
N GLU A 49 -4.42 -3.57 -14.77
CA GLU A 49 -3.14 -3.80 -15.43
C GLU A 49 -2.07 -2.83 -14.89
N GLY A 50 -0.79 -3.20 -15.00
CA GLY A 50 0.32 -2.37 -14.55
C GLY A 50 1.69 -2.90 -14.99
N TYR A 51 2.73 -2.06 -14.89
CA TYR A 51 4.12 -2.44 -15.12
C TYR A 51 5.02 -1.80 -14.06
N GLY A 52 6.06 -2.53 -13.63
CA GLY A 52 6.99 -2.10 -12.58
C GLY A 52 8.42 -1.88 -13.07
N ALA A 53 9.35 -1.70 -12.12
CA ALA A 53 10.77 -1.43 -12.39
C ALA A 53 11.46 -2.52 -13.25
N ALA A 54 10.99 -3.77 -13.19
CA ALA A 54 11.45 -4.84 -14.08
C ALA A 54 10.92 -4.75 -15.54
N SER A 55 10.20 -3.68 -15.91
CA SER A 55 9.72 -3.38 -17.28
C SER A 55 8.90 -4.49 -17.95
N ARG A 56 8.19 -5.31 -17.18
CA ARG A 56 7.24 -6.31 -17.70
C ARG A 56 5.83 -5.73 -17.70
N ILE A 57 5.20 -5.71 -18.88
CA ILE A 57 3.78 -5.34 -19.04
C ILE A 57 2.92 -6.53 -18.59
N HIS A 58 2.09 -6.34 -17.57
CA HIS A 58 1.05 -7.29 -17.19
C HIS A 58 -0.27 -6.84 -17.81
N THR A 59 -0.67 -7.52 -18.88
CA THR A 59 -1.92 -7.29 -19.62
C THR A 59 -2.91 -8.40 -19.26
N ALA A 60 -4.16 -8.02 -19.01
CA ALA A 60 -5.33 -8.88 -18.89
C ALA A 60 -5.71 -9.47 -20.26
N LYS A 61 -4.80 -10.24 -20.86
CA LYS A 61 -5.01 -10.88 -22.16
C LYS A 61 -5.22 -12.37 -21.94
N ILE A 62 -6.49 -12.75 -21.82
CA ILE A 62 -7.28 -13.98 -22.16
C ILE A 62 -6.58 -15.37 -22.21
N LEU A 63 -5.26 -15.50 -22.27
CA LEU A 63 -4.52 -16.77 -22.37
C LEU A 63 -3.35 -16.89 -21.38
N ARG A 64 -3.29 -16.08 -20.31
CA ARG A 64 -2.38 -16.32 -19.17
C ARG A 64 -3.16 -16.36 -17.86
N LEU A 65 -3.49 -17.56 -17.41
CA LEU A 65 -4.18 -17.90 -16.15
C LEU A 65 -3.37 -17.58 -14.86
N SER A 66 -2.40 -16.67 -14.91
CA SER A 66 -1.62 -16.23 -13.75
C SER A 66 -1.36 -14.74 -13.90
N GLU A 67 -2.39 -13.95 -13.64
CA GLU A 67 -2.28 -12.50 -13.55
C GLU A 67 -2.32 -12.12 -12.08
N ASN A 68 -1.20 -11.62 -11.56
CA ASN A 68 -1.14 -10.92 -10.29
C ASN A 68 -1.50 -9.46 -10.59
N PRO A 69 -2.76 -9.02 -10.41
CA PRO A 69 -3.11 -7.64 -10.69
C PRO A 69 -2.31 -6.70 -9.78
N PRO A 70 -1.91 -5.51 -10.25
CA PRO A 70 -1.25 -4.54 -9.40
C PRO A 70 -2.17 -4.16 -8.24
N VAL A 71 -1.58 -4.05 -7.05
CA VAL A 71 -2.29 -3.62 -5.85
C VAL A 71 -1.58 -2.41 -5.28
N ILE A 72 -2.35 -1.45 -4.79
CA ILE A 72 -1.88 -0.26 -4.10
C ILE A 72 -2.53 -0.25 -2.71
N ILE A 73 -1.72 -0.11 -1.66
CA ILE A 73 -2.22 0.17 -0.32
C ILE A 73 -2.00 1.66 -0.07
N GLU A 74 -3.07 2.36 0.26
CA GLU A 74 -3.08 3.77 0.61
C GLU A 74 -3.32 3.97 2.10
N ILE A 75 -2.42 4.70 2.75
CA ILE A 75 -2.53 5.08 4.15
C ILE A 75 -2.45 6.60 4.17
N VAL A 76 -3.33 7.24 4.96
CA VAL A 76 -3.33 8.70 5.17
C VAL A 76 -3.30 8.94 6.66
N ASP A 77 -2.14 9.34 7.18
CA ASP A 77 -1.96 9.79 8.58
C ASP A 77 -0.99 10.99 8.65
N SER A 78 -0.77 11.56 9.83
CA SER A 78 0.21 12.62 10.07
C SER A 78 1.64 12.21 9.66
N ASP A 79 2.47 13.19 9.28
CA ASP A 79 3.90 12.99 8.95
C ASP A 79 4.61 12.10 9.96
N GLU A 80 4.44 12.42 11.24
CA GLU A 80 5.10 11.75 12.35
C GLU A 80 4.74 10.26 12.38
N LYS A 81 3.44 9.94 12.30
CA LYS A 81 2.97 8.55 12.34
C LYS A 81 3.36 7.78 11.09
N ILE A 82 3.27 8.39 9.92
CA ILE A 82 3.68 7.74 8.67
C ILE A 82 5.17 7.44 8.70
N ARG A 83 6.02 8.42 9.08
CA ARG A 83 7.47 8.20 9.22
C ARG A 83 7.83 7.14 10.25
N ALA A 84 7.11 7.08 11.36
CA ALA A 84 7.30 6.03 12.37
C ALA A 84 6.90 4.64 11.84
N ALA A 85 5.90 4.55 10.96
CA ALA A 85 5.45 3.29 10.38
C ALA A 85 6.34 2.79 9.24
N LEU A 86 6.98 3.69 8.49
CA LEU A 86 7.78 3.37 7.29
C LEU A 86 8.79 2.23 7.50
N PRO A 87 9.64 2.21 8.55
CA PRO A 87 10.62 1.14 8.73
C PRO A 87 9.98 -0.26 8.86
N ARG A 88 8.80 -0.35 9.50
CA ARG A 88 8.12 -1.64 9.64
C ARG A 88 7.49 -2.09 8.32
N LEU A 89 6.90 -1.16 7.58
CA LEU A 89 6.28 -1.44 6.29
C LEU A 89 7.32 -1.85 5.24
N ASP A 90 8.49 -1.21 5.26
CA ASP A 90 9.64 -1.57 4.42
C ASP A 90 10.17 -2.98 4.76
N ALA A 91 10.37 -3.28 6.05
CA ALA A 91 10.76 -4.61 6.50
C ALA A 91 9.76 -5.71 6.08
N LEU A 92 8.45 -5.43 6.05
CA LEU A 92 7.45 -6.38 5.56
C LEU A 92 7.61 -6.71 4.07
N LEU A 93 8.02 -5.74 3.24
CA LEU A 93 8.33 -5.98 1.83
C LEU A 93 9.56 -6.86 1.67
N GLU A 94 10.61 -6.58 2.44
CA GLU A 94 11.85 -7.37 2.46
C GLU A 94 11.60 -8.81 2.94
N GLU A 95 10.88 -8.99 4.06
CA GLU A 95 10.49 -10.28 4.62
C GLU A 95 9.68 -11.13 3.63
N ALA A 96 8.80 -10.48 2.87
CA ALA A 96 8.02 -11.14 1.83
C ALA A 96 8.83 -11.46 0.57
N GLY A 97 10.10 -11.03 0.50
CA GLY A 97 10.98 -11.21 -0.66
C GLY A 97 10.45 -10.53 -1.92
N CYS A 98 9.58 -9.52 -1.78
CA CYS A 98 8.96 -8.84 -2.91
C CYS A 98 9.52 -7.43 -3.06
N GLY A 99 9.90 -7.09 -4.29
CA GLY A 99 10.21 -5.70 -4.62
C GLY A 99 8.93 -4.86 -4.63
N GLY A 100 9.08 -3.58 -4.35
CA GLY A 100 7.98 -2.63 -4.51
C GLY A 100 8.42 -1.18 -4.53
N LEU A 101 7.47 -0.31 -4.88
CA LEU A 101 7.63 1.13 -4.80
C LEU A 101 6.90 1.63 -3.56
N ILE A 102 7.57 2.43 -2.73
CA ILE A 102 6.96 3.21 -1.65
C ILE A 102 7.02 4.69 -2.04
N THR A 103 5.88 5.35 -2.16
CA THR A 103 5.82 6.82 -2.36
C THR A 103 5.27 7.52 -1.13
N LEU A 104 5.61 8.80 -0.96
CA LEU A 104 5.16 9.62 0.15
C LEU A 104 4.72 10.99 -0.40
N GLU A 105 3.42 11.28 -0.42
CA GLU A 105 2.88 12.54 -0.98
C GLU A 105 2.10 13.35 0.06
N ARG A 106 2.20 14.68 0.02
CA ARG A 106 1.49 15.56 0.97
C ARG A 106 0.02 15.70 0.58
N ALA A 107 -0.87 15.37 1.50
CA ALA A 107 -2.32 15.59 1.40
C ALA A 107 -2.81 16.62 2.43
N GLU A 108 -3.85 17.37 2.06
CA GLU A 108 -4.62 18.25 2.94
C GLU A 108 -5.94 17.58 3.31
N ILE A 109 -6.18 17.36 4.60
CA ILE A 109 -7.46 16.83 5.08
C ILE A 109 -8.44 17.98 5.27
N ILE A 110 -9.45 18.03 4.41
CA ILE A 110 -10.56 18.99 4.49
C ILE A 110 -11.57 18.60 5.57
N ARG A 111 -11.82 17.29 5.73
CA ARG A 111 -12.77 16.77 6.73
C ARG A 111 -12.39 15.36 7.13
N TYR A 112 -12.35 15.12 8.43
CA TYR A 112 -12.16 13.78 8.99
C TYR A 112 -13.24 13.53 10.04
N THR A 113 -14.20 12.67 9.71
CA THR A 113 -15.32 12.32 10.58
C THR A 113 -15.59 10.83 10.49
N HIS A 114 -15.78 10.19 11.64
CA HIS A 114 -16.25 8.82 11.74
C HIS A 114 -17.79 8.83 11.68
N GLY A 115 -18.40 7.86 11.00
CA GLY A 115 -19.85 7.63 11.11
C GLY A 115 -20.22 7.32 12.56
N ALA A 116 -21.44 7.67 12.98
CA ALA A 116 -21.95 7.25 14.27
C ALA A 116 -21.99 5.72 14.30
N SER A 117 -21.19 5.10 15.16
CA SER A 117 -21.16 3.66 15.41
C SER A 117 -22.39 3.18 16.15
#